data_AF-A0A9X9F8A6-F1
#
_entry.id   AF-A0A9X9F8A6-F1
#
_cell.length_a   1.000
_cell.length_b   1.000
_cell.length_c   1.000
_cell.angle_alpha   90.00
_cell.angle_beta   90.00
_cell.angle_gamma   90.00
#
_symmetry.space_group_name_H-M   'P 1'
#
loop_
_entity.id
_entity.type
_entity.pdbx_description
1 polymer ?
#
loop_
_entity_poly.entity_id
_entity_poly.type
_entity_poly.pdbx_seq_one_letter_code
_entity_poly.pdbx_strand_id
1 'polypeptide(L)' 'MIGAIIQQIVLGISLAAPVGPINIEMLKRGIERGFWHAWVVGIGGMTADVLFMLLIYFGL' A
#
# COMPACT_ATOMS: atom_id res chain seq x y z
N MET A 1 26.73 -14.04 8.85
CA MET A 1 26.51 -12.62 8.49
C MET A 1 25.95 -12.44 7.07
N ILE A 2 26.53 -13.05 6.02
CA ILE A 2 26.03 -12.91 4.63
C ILE A 2 24.63 -13.52 4.41
N GLY A 3 24.33 -14.67 5.03
CA GLY A 3 23.02 -15.33 4.87
C GLY A 3 21.83 -14.50 5.40
N ALA A 4 22.03 -13.71 6.46
CA ALA A 4 20.97 -12.87 7.03
C ALA A 4 20.59 -11.70 6.10
N ILE A 5 21.59 -11.12 5.43
CA ILE A 5 21.38 -10.04 4.45
C ILE A 5 20.57 -10.55 3.26
N ILE A 6 20.88 -11.75 2.76
CA ILE A 6 20.13 -12.38 1.66
C ILE A 6 18.68 -12.66 2.08
N GLN A 7 18.43 -13.18 3.28
CA GLN A 7 17.07 -13.40 3.76
C GLN A 7 16.28 -12.10 3.90
N GLN A 8 16.89 -11.03 4.41
CA GLN A 8 16.24 -9.71 4.52
C GLN A 8 15.93 -9.10 3.15
N ILE A 9 16.81 -9.27 2.16
CA ILE A 9 16.58 -8.83 0.78
C ILE A 9 15.43 -9.63 0.15
N VAL A 10 15.43 -10.96 0.28
CA VAL A 10 14.36 -11.81 -0.27
C VAL A 10 13.01 -11.52 0.39
N LEU A 11 12.98 -11.31 1.71
CA LEU A 11 11.78 -10.90 2.43
C LEU A 11 11.30 -9.52 2.00
N GLY A 12 12.20 -8.54 1.87
CA GLY A 12 11.86 -7.20 1.39
C GLY A 12 11.30 -7.21 -0.03
N ILE A 13 11.89 -8.00 -0.93
CA ILE A 13 11.40 -8.18 -2.30
C ILE A 13 10.04 -8.90 -2.28
N SER A 14 9.85 -9.92 -1.46
CA SER A 14 8.58 -10.65 -1.36
C SER A 14 7.45 -9.80 -0.77
N LEU A 15 7.75 -8.84 0.10
CA LEU A 15 6.80 -7.87 0.66
C LEU A 15 6.46 -6.75 -0.34
N ALA A 16 7.41 -6.37 -1.20
CA ALA A 16 7.20 -5.34 -2.23
C ALA A 16 6.62 -5.88 -3.55
N ALA A 17 6.83 -7.16 -3.86
CA ALA A 17 6.30 -7.83 -5.04
C ALA A 17 4.77 -7.80 -5.16
N PRO A 18 3.97 -7.93 -4.07
CA PRO A 18 2.55 -7.70 -4.16
C PRO A 18 2.29 -6.19 -4.24
N VAL A 19 2.09 -5.71 -5.47
CA VAL A 19 1.44 -4.42 -5.67
C VAL A 19 0.05 -4.53 -5.04
N GLY A 20 -0.18 -3.82 -3.93
CA GLY A 20 -1.41 -3.93 -3.17
C GLY A 20 -2.65 -3.63 -4.03
N PRO A 21 -3.81 -4.25 -3.75
CA PRO A 21 -5.03 -4.10 -4.55
C PRO A 21 -5.46 -2.63 -4.71
N ILE A 22 -5.23 -1.79 -3.68
CA ILE A 22 -5.45 -0.34 -3.72
C ILE A 22 -4.58 0.36 -4.78
N ASN A 23 -3.31 -0.03 -4.91
CA ASN A 23 -2.40 0.59 -5.87
C ASN A 23 -2.70 0.12 -7.30
N ILE A 24 -3.12 -1.13 -7.48
CA ILE A 24 -3.60 -1.63 -8.78
C ILE A 24 -4.88 -0.89 -9.20
N GLU A 25 -5.84 -0.71 -8.29
CA GLU A 25 -7.09 0.01 -8.56
C GLU A 25 -6.83 1.51 -8.82
N MET A 26 -5.89 2.12 -8.10
CA MET A 26 -5.44 3.50 -8.33
C MET A 26 -4.83 3.65 -9.72
N LEU A 27 -3.96 2.74 -10.14
CA LEU A 27 -3.29 2.77 -11.43
C LEU A 27 -4.29 2.51 -12.57
N LYS A 28 -5.21 1.56 -12.38
CA LYS A 28 -6.30 1.29 -13.33
C LYS A 28 -7.22 2.49 -13.51
N ARG A 29 -7.68 3.11 -12.42
CA ARG A 29 -8.53 4.33 -12.48
C ARG A 29 -7.77 5.55 -12.99
N GLY A 30 -6.47 5.63 -12.74
CA GLY A 30 -5.60 6.67 -13.29
C GLY A 30 -5.48 6.59 -14.80
N ILE A 31 -5.36 5.37 -15.34
CA ILE A 31 -5.30 5.12 -16.78
C ILE A 31 -6.68 5.28 -17.43
N GLU A 32 -7.77 4.75 -16.83
CA GLU A 32 -9.11 4.76 -17.44
C GLU A 32 -9.87 6.08 -17.27
N ARG A 33 -9.74 6.76 -16.13
CA ARG A 33 -10.57 7.92 -15.75
C ARG A 33 -9.77 9.20 -15.45
N GLY A 34 -8.45 9.16 -15.69
CA GLY A 34 -7.55 10.28 -15.48
C GLY A 34 -7.09 10.46 -14.02
N PHE A 35 -6.16 11.39 -13.82
CA PHE A 35 -5.41 11.60 -12.57
C PHE A 35 -6.32 11.88 -11.36
N TRP A 36 -7.41 12.63 -11.53
CA TRP A 36 -8.31 12.99 -10.44
C TRP A 36 -9.00 11.78 -9.79
N HIS A 37 -9.37 10.77 -10.57
CA HIS A 37 -10.03 9.57 -10.05
C HIS A 37 -9.05 8.65 -9.32
N ALA A 38 -7.79 8.58 -9.76
CA ALA A 38 -6.73 7.92 -9.01
C ALA A 38 -6.45 8.62 -7.69
N TRP A 39 -6.45 9.96 -7.68
CA TRP A 39 -6.13 10.76 -6.50
C TRP A 39 -7.16 10.57 -5.37
N VAL A 40 -8.46 10.51 -5.70
CA VAL A 40 -9.53 10.22 -4.73
C VAL A 40 -9.37 8.83 -4.11
N VAL A 41 -8.94 7.83 -4.89
CA VAL A 41 -8.69 6.48 -4.36
C VAL A 41 -7.45 6.43 -3.47
N GLY A 42 -6.39 7.17 -3.83
CA GLY A 42 -5.20 7.31 -2.99
C GLY A 42 -5.50 7.98 -1.66
N ILE A 43 -6.27 9.08 -1.66
CA ILE A 43 -6.72 9.75 -0.43
C ILE A 43 -7.63 8.84 0.39
N GLY A 44 -8.54 8.11 -0.26
CA GLY A 44 -9.40 7.13 0.40
C GLY A 44 -8.61 6.02 1.10
N GLY A 45 -7.57 5.50 0.44
CA GLY A 45 -6.63 4.54 1.01
C GLY A 45 -5.91 5.10 2.23
N MET A 46 -5.22 6.24 2.09
CA MET A 46 -4.53 6.88 3.22
C MET A 46 -5.46 7.21 4.39
N THR A 47 -6.70 7.63 4.11
CA THR A 47 -7.70 7.90 5.15
C THR A 47 -8.07 6.62 5.91
N ALA A 48 -8.22 5.49 5.20
CA ALA A 48 -8.47 4.20 5.83
C ALA A 48 -7.30 3.75 6.70
N ASP A 49 -6.05 3.89 6.25
CA ASP A 49 -4.86 3.61 7.04
C ASP A 49 -4.79 4.46 8.32
N VAL A 50 -5.05 5.77 8.21
CA VAL A 50 -5.09 6.69 9.37
C VAL A 50 -6.21 6.31 10.34
N LEU A 51 -7.39 5.95 9.83
CA LEU A 51 -8.51 5.52 10.66
C LEU A 51 -8.19 4.22 11.39
N PHE A 52 -7.57 3.25 10.71
CA PHE A 52 -7.12 2.00 11.31
C PHE A 52 -6.06 2.24 12.39
N MET A 53 -5.06 3.08 12.11
CA MET A 53 -4.06 3.45 13.12
C MET A 53 -4.69 4.12 14.34
N LEU A 54 -5.69 4.99 14.14
CA LEU A 54 -6.45 5.61 15.22
C LEU A 54 -7.23 4.57 16.03
N LEU A 55 -7.93 3.64 15.38
CA LEU A 55 -8.68 2.57 16.04
C LEU A 55 -7.76 1.69 16.90
N ILE A 56 -6.62 1.26 16.33
CA ILE A 56 -5.59 0.49 17.04
C ILE A 56 -5.03 1.28 18.22
N TYR A 57 -4.80 2.59 18.05
CA TYR A 57 -4.32 3.47 19.13
C TYR A 57 -5.31 3.57 20.29
N PHE A 58 -6.62 3.61 20.00
CA PHE A 58 -7.67 3.55 21.01
C PHE A 58 -7.91 2.12 21.56
N GLY A 59 -7.21 1.11 21.03
CA GLY A 59 -7.30 -0.28 21.47
C GLY A 59 -8.56 -1.00 21.03
N LEU A 60 -9.21 -0.55 19.95
CA LEU A 60 -10.39 -1.19 19.36
C LEU A 60 -10.01 -2.28 18.34
#